data_AF-A0A7Y4VW34-F1
#
_entry.id   AF-A0A7Y4VW34-F1
#
_cell.length_a   1.000
_cell.length_b   1.000
_cell.length_c   1.000
_cell.angle_alpha   90.00
_cell.angle_beta   90.00
_cell.angle_gamma   90.00
#
_symmetry.space_group_name_H-M   'P 1'
#
loop_
_entity.id
_entity.type
_entity.pdbx_description
1 polymer ?
#
loop_
_entity_poly.entity_id
_entity_poly.type
_entity_poly.pdbx_seq_one_letter_code
_entity_poly.pdbx_strand_id
1 'polypeptide(L)'
;MRSNNLLVLALGLVASADVIAPMPEAPGHRAHLGSEVRRLRAHFDSVQTELLESDIGMLRSGQRMSRARLLSWLQEYSDAGVFPINERFSDQPVPIFRDRRGTLCAMAYLVARSGRLDIVDGIAKTDNLARIPDLADNPKLYKWLDSVGLTLAEAARIQPTYQPPPGTVFKEDAVSATFALTSILASGASIGTGVLNLAHPSTGRGWAGLFVGASAAALGVAHLDGSSAATARVAIADILIGGAALVVGVRSLLRPRVPKPGTSRREESPQVQLSPLLLSRRGSPSLGLMLQASF
;
A
#
# COMPACT_ATOMS: atom_id res chain seq x y z
N MET A 1 -0.01 39.47 56.30
CA MET A 1 -1.03 38.52 55.82
C MET A 1 -0.36 37.52 54.89
N ARG A 2 -0.50 36.22 55.21
CA ARG A 2 -0.23 35.00 54.44
C ARG A 2 1.14 34.81 53.77
N SER A 3 1.95 34.03 54.47
CA SER A 3 2.90 33.03 53.99
C SER A 3 2.36 32.11 52.89
N ASN A 4 3.24 31.67 51.99
CA ASN A 4 3.35 30.25 51.64
C ASN A 4 4.77 29.94 51.14
N ASN A 5 5.43 29.04 51.87
CA ASN A 5 6.68 28.39 51.53
C ASN A 5 6.48 27.50 50.30
N LEU A 6 7.51 27.37 49.45
CA LEU A 6 7.84 26.07 48.87
C LEU A 6 9.32 26.02 48.44
N LEU A 7 10.04 25.29 49.27
CA LEU A 7 11.32 24.64 49.06
C LEU A 7 11.31 23.88 47.72
N VAL A 8 12.29 24.11 46.85
CA VAL A 8 12.61 23.18 45.75
C VAL A 8 14.04 22.71 45.95
N LEU A 9 14.14 21.45 46.35
CA LEU A 9 15.38 20.67 46.43
C LEU A 9 16.03 20.56 45.06
N ALA A 10 17.35 20.73 45.04
CA ALA A 10 18.21 20.33 43.96
C ALA A 10 18.32 18.80 43.90
N LEU A 11 18.25 18.22 42.69
CA LEU A 11 18.94 16.97 42.36
C LEU A 11 19.33 17.04 40.89
N GLY A 12 20.65 17.17 40.65
CA GLY A 12 21.23 16.98 39.34
C GLY A 12 21.17 15.51 38.94
N LEU A 13 20.84 15.24 37.68
CA LEU A 13 21.10 13.95 37.06
C LEU A 13 22.21 14.14 36.04
N VAL A 14 23.37 13.58 36.37
CA VAL A 14 24.46 13.30 35.44
C VAL A 14 23.99 12.13 34.57
N ALA A 15 23.81 12.36 33.27
CA ALA A 15 23.64 11.27 32.31
C ALA A 15 25.03 10.69 32.02
N SER A 16 25.38 9.63 32.75
CA SER A 16 26.54 8.79 32.43
C SER A 16 26.31 8.12 31.08
N ALA A 17 27.34 8.14 30.22
CA ALA A 17 27.39 7.35 29.01
C ALA A 17 27.58 5.88 29.39
N ASP A 18 26.48 5.15 29.56
CA ASP A 18 26.54 3.70 29.65
C ASP A 18 26.78 3.12 28.26
N VAL A 19 27.83 2.30 28.21
CA VAL A 19 28.20 1.39 27.13
C VAL A 19 26.95 0.65 26.66
N ILE A 20 26.60 0.83 25.38
CA ILE A 20 25.57 0.02 24.71
C ILE A 20 26.06 -1.42 24.69
N ALA A 21 25.65 -2.21 25.68
CA ALA A 21 25.64 -3.66 25.55
C ALA A 21 24.67 -4.02 24.42
N PRO A 22 25.02 -4.95 23.51
CA PRO A 22 24.08 -5.40 22.50
C PRO A 22 22.86 -6.02 23.21
N MET A 23 21.68 -5.45 22.97
CA MET A 23 20.43 -6.01 23.45
C MET A 23 20.32 -7.47 22.96
N PRO A 24 19.87 -8.41 23.80
CA PRO A 24 19.67 -9.78 23.36
C PRO A 24 18.60 -9.80 22.26
N GLU A 25 18.97 -10.34 21.08
CA GLU A 25 18.04 -10.48 19.96
C GLU A 25 16.79 -11.25 20.39
N ALA A 26 15.62 -10.65 20.17
CA ALA A 26 14.35 -11.25 20.54
C ALA A 26 14.16 -12.63 19.86
N PRO A 27 13.63 -13.66 20.55
CA PRO A 27 13.50 -15.02 20.02
C PRO A 27 12.81 -15.13 18.65
N GLY A 28 11.87 -14.22 18.36
CA GLY A 28 11.16 -14.16 17.08
C GLY A 28 12.04 -13.76 15.89
N HIS A 29 13.09 -12.95 16.10
CA HIS A 29 13.97 -12.49 15.04
C HIS A 29 14.82 -13.63 14.46
N ARG A 30 15.39 -14.48 15.32
CA ARG A 30 16.20 -15.63 14.90
C ARG A 30 15.38 -16.70 14.19
N ALA A 31 14.15 -16.94 14.65
CA ALA A 31 13.23 -17.86 13.98
C ALA A 31 12.86 -17.37 12.57
N HIS A 32 12.60 -16.07 12.42
CA HIS A 32 12.30 -15.42 11.15
C HIS A 32 13.47 -15.48 10.16
N LEU A 33 14.70 -15.18 10.63
CA LEU A 33 15.90 -15.33 9.81
C LEU A 33 16.08 -16.79 9.34
N GLY A 34 15.83 -17.76 10.22
CA GLY A 34 15.88 -19.18 9.89
C GLY A 34 14.82 -19.60 8.85
N SER A 35 13.60 -19.06 8.91
CA SER A 35 12.57 -19.32 7.89
C SER A 35 12.91 -18.67 6.55
N GLU A 36 13.47 -17.46 6.55
CA GLU A 36 13.88 -16.78 5.32
C GLU A 36 15.04 -17.50 4.63
N VAL A 37 16.04 -17.97 5.38
CA VAL A 37 17.12 -18.78 4.80
C VAL A 37 16.57 -20.06 4.16
N ARG A 38 15.62 -20.75 4.81
CA ARG A 38 14.98 -21.95 4.23
C ARG A 38 14.20 -21.63 2.96
N ARG A 39 13.42 -20.55 2.96
CA ARG A 39 12.65 -20.10 1.78
C ARG A 39 13.58 -19.79 0.60
N LEU A 40 14.67 -19.07 0.86
CA LEU A 40 15.64 -18.70 -0.17
C LEU A 40 16.40 -19.91 -0.72
N ARG A 41 16.78 -20.88 0.13
CA ARG A 41 17.37 -22.14 -0.34
C ARG A 41 16.41 -22.93 -1.23
N ALA A 42 15.16 -23.10 -0.81
CA ALA A 42 14.15 -23.77 -1.62
C ALA A 42 13.91 -23.06 -2.97
N HIS A 43 13.96 -21.73 -2.99
CA HIS A 43 13.94 -20.95 -4.24
C HIS A 43 15.12 -21.28 -5.14
N PHE A 44 16.35 -21.28 -4.61
CA PHE A 44 17.54 -21.58 -5.42
C PHE A 44 17.57 -23.03 -5.90
N ASP A 45 17.06 -23.98 -5.13
CA ASP A 45 16.89 -25.37 -5.57
C ASP A 45 15.94 -25.44 -6.77
N SER A 46 14.79 -24.76 -6.70
CA SER A 46 13.84 -24.69 -7.81
C SER A 46 14.44 -24.04 -9.05
N VAL A 47 15.21 -22.96 -8.90
CA VAL A 47 15.88 -22.27 -10.01
C VAL A 47 16.92 -23.18 -10.66
N GLN A 48 17.69 -23.92 -9.86
CA GLN A 48 18.68 -24.84 -10.40
C GLN A 48 18.04 -25.95 -11.23
N THR A 49 16.95 -26.56 -10.75
CA THR A 49 16.18 -27.54 -11.53
C THR A 49 15.71 -26.93 -12.85
N GLU A 50 15.06 -25.76 -12.80
CA GLU A 50 14.57 -25.05 -13.99
C GLU A 50 15.70 -24.78 -15.01
N LEU A 51 16.86 -24.30 -14.55
CA LEU A 51 17.98 -23.94 -15.42
C LEU A 51 18.76 -25.16 -15.96
N LEU A 52 18.72 -26.30 -15.27
CA LEU A 52 19.28 -27.57 -15.75
C LEU A 52 18.39 -28.23 -16.81
N GLU A 53 17.07 -28.07 -16.71
CA GLU A 53 16.09 -28.60 -17.66
C GLU A 53 15.87 -27.71 -18.88
N SER A 54 16.39 -26.48 -18.85
CA SER A 54 16.28 -25.50 -19.94
C SER A 54 16.97 -25.96 -21.22
N ASP A 55 16.38 -25.66 -22.39
CA ASP A 55 17.00 -25.94 -23.69
C ASP A 55 18.25 -25.08 -23.93
N ILE A 56 19.41 -25.75 -24.01
CA ILE A 56 20.72 -25.15 -24.26
C ILE A 56 21.26 -25.46 -25.66
N GLY A 57 20.43 -25.97 -26.57
CA GLY A 57 20.82 -26.38 -27.93
C GLY A 57 21.52 -25.27 -28.71
N MET A 58 21.05 -24.02 -28.54
CA MET A 58 21.63 -22.84 -29.20
C MET A 58 22.90 -22.28 -28.53
N LEU A 59 23.28 -22.77 -27.34
CA LEU A 59 24.47 -22.27 -26.64
C LEU A 59 25.75 -22.85 -27.23
N ARG A 60 26.77 -22.00 -27.36
CA ARG A 60 28.15 -22.39 -27.71
C ARG A 60 28.76 -23.23 -26.58
N SER A 61 29.75 -24.07 -26.90
CA SER A 61 30.45 -24.91 -25.90
C SER A 61 30.97 -24.11 -24.69
N GLY A 62 31.59 -22.95 -24.94
CA GLY A 62 32.06 -22.06 -23.88
C GLY A 62 30.95 -21.47 -23.00
N GLN A 63 29.78 -21.17 -23.59
CA GLN A 63 28.61 -20.71 -22.84
C GLN A 63 28.06 -21.84 -21.96
N ARG A 64 27.99 -23.07 -22.48
CA ARG A 64 27.53 -24.24 -21.70
C ARG A 64 28.45 -24.51 -20.49
N MET A 65 29.76 -24.43 -20.68
CA MET A 65 30.73 -24.58 -19.58
C MET A 65 30.59 -23.47 -18.53
N SER A 66 30.40 -22.23 -18.99
CA SER A 66 30.22 -21.08 -18.10
C SER A 66 28.91 -21.17 -17.32
N ARG A 67 27.83 -21.58 -17.98
CA ARG A 67 26.53 -21.84 -17.36
C ARG A 67 26.61 -22.93 -16.28
N ALA A 68 27.24 -24.06 -16.59
CA ALA A 68 27.43 -25.14 -15.61
C ALA A 68 28.22 -24.67 -14.38
N ARG A 69 29.26 -23.86 -14.58
CA ARG A 69 30.03 -23.26 -13.49
C ARG A 69 29.20 -22.28 -12.66
N LEU A 70 28.37 -21.46 -13.32
CA LEU A 70 27.48 -20.52 -12.66
C LEU A 70 26.45 -21.24 -11.78
N LEU A 71 25.87 -22.34 -12.27
CA LEU A 71 24.94 -23.16 -11.47
C LEU A 71 25.63 -23.78 -10.25
N SER A 72 26.86 -24.29 -10.40
CA SER A 72 27.67 -24.75 -9.25
C SER A 72 27.89 -23.64 -8.23
N TRP A 73 28.18 -22.42 -8.66
CA TRP A 73 28.35 -21.28 -7.76
C TRP A 73 27.05 -20.83 -7.11
N LEU A 74 25.91 -20.98 -7.78
CA LEU A 74 24.60 -20.70 -7.21
C LEU A 74 24.27 -21.69 -6.08
N GLN A 75 24.60 -22.97 -6.25
CA GLN A 75 24.50 -23.96 -5.16
C GLN A 75 25.36 -23.55 -3.98
N GLU A 76 26.64 -23.23 -4.20
CA GLU A 76 27.53 -22.81 -3.11
C GLU A 76 27.02 -21.56 -2.37
N TYR A 77 26.45 -20.60 -3.09
CA TYR A 77 25.82 -19.42 -2.51
C TYR A 77 24.59 -19.79 -1.66
N SER A 78 23.74 -20.69 -2.16
CA SER A 78 22.57 -21.21 -1.43
C SER A 78 22.99 -21.94 -0.14
N ASP A 79 24.01 -22.78 -0.22
CA ASP A 79 24.55 -23.56 0.89
C ASP A 79 25.16 -22.66 1.97
N ALA A 80 25.89 -21.62 1.57
CA ALA A 80 26.45 -20.65 2.50
C ALA A 80 25.38 -19.93 3.33
N GLY A 81 24.19 -19.68 2.77
CA GLY A 81 23.06 -19.08 3.48
C GLY A 81 23.29 -17.64 3.94
N VAL A 82 24.30 -16.96 3.38
CA VAL A 82 24.64 -15.56 3.69
C VAL A 82 24.00 -14.66 2.65
N PHE A 83 22.81 -14.14 2.97
CA PHE A 83 21.99 -13.34 2.06
C PHE A 83 21.96 -11.87 2.49
N PRO A 84 21.84 -10.92 1.55
CA PRO A 84 21.89 -9.50 1.87
C PRO A 84 20.63 -9.05 2.62
N ILE A 85 20.80 -8.10 3.54
CA ILE A 85 19.70 -7.53 4.32
C ILE A 85 19.44 -6.09 3.88
N ASN A 86 18.21 -5.81 3.45
CA ASN A 86 17.78 -4.45 3.14
C ASN A 86 17.29 -3.75 4.41
N GLU A 87 18.21 -3.25 5.24
CA GLU A 87 17.90 -2.57 6.51
C GLU A 87 16.96 -1.36 6.35
N ARG A 88 16.96 -0.71 5.19
CA ARG A 88 16.11 0.46 4.92
C ARG A 88 14.65 0.07 4.68
N PHE A 89 14.42 -1.15 4.22
CA PHE A 89 13.13 -1.67 3.81
C PHE A 89 12.93 -3.07 4.42
N SER A 90 13.22 -3.22 5.72
CA SER A 90 13.19 -4.53 6.39
C SER A 90 11.78 -5.14 6.48
N ASP A 91 10.76 -4.30 6.34
CA ASP A 91 9.33 -4.61 6.35
C ASP A 91 8.73 -4.73 4.94
N GLN A 92 9.50 -4.41 3.90
CA GLN A 92 9.04 -4.42 2.52
C GLN A 92 9.92 -5.34 1.68
N PRO A 93 9.33 -6.06 0.73
CA PRO A 93 10.10 -7.00 -0.05
C PRO A 93 10.75 -6.25 -1.23
N VAL A 94 11.81 -5.51 -0.92
CA VAL A 94 12.56 -4.68 -1.86
C VAL A 94 13.91 -5.34 -2.14
N PRO A 95 14.26 -5.62 -3.41
CA PRO A 95 15.58 -6.16 -3.75
C PRO A 95 16.70 -5.23 -3.27
N ILE A 96 17.86 -5.82 -2.99
CA ILE A 96 19.10 -5.09 -2.78
C ILE A 96 20.25 -5.85 -3.44
N PHE A 97 21.02 -5.18 -4.28
CA PHE A 97 22.11 -5.80 -5.05
C PHE A 97 23.34 -6.07 -4.15
N ARG A 98 23.69 -5.07 -3.32
CA ARG A 98 24.71 -5.14 -2.28
C ARG A 98 24.22 -4.41 -1.04
N ASP A 99 24.23 -5.08 0.12
CA ASP A 99 23.87 -4.44 1.39
C ASP A 99 25.02 -3.60 1.98
N ARG A 100 24.75 -2.91 3.10
CA ARG A 100 25.74 -2.07 3.79
C ARG A 100 26.95 -2.84 4.33
N ARG A 101 26.78 -4.13 4.59
CA ARG A 101 27.84 -5.03 5.07
C ARG A 101 28.68 -5.58 3.91
N GLY A 102 28.32 -5.23 2.67
CA GLY A 102 28.97 -5.72 1.46
C GLY A 102 28.46 -7.07 0.98
N THR A 103 27.44 -7.64 1.63
CA THR A 103 26.80 -8.89 1.23
C THR A 103 26.13 -8.70 -0.12
N LEU A 104 26.38 -9.63 -1.03
CA LEU A 104 25.86 -9.60 -2.39
C LEU A 104 24.59 -10.43 -2.49
N CYS A 105 23.63 -9.99 -3.30
CA CYS A 105 22.55 -10.88 -3.73
C CYS A 105 23.09 -11.99 -4.64
N ALA A 106 22.29 -13.02 -4.90
CA ALA A 106 22.69 -14.15 -5.74
C ALA A 106 23.22 -13.69 -7.11
N MET A 107 22.54 -12.76 -7.77
CA MET A 107 23.01 -12.27 -9.07
C MET A 107 24.35 -11.55 -8.96
N ALA A 108 24.47 -10.62 -8.00
CA ALA A 108 25.69 -9.86 -7.79
C ALA A 108 26.87 -10.77 -7.41
N TYR A 109 26.61 -11.82 -6.62
CA TYR A 109 27.59 -12.84 -6.25
C TYR A 109 28.11 -13.57 -7.49
N LEU A 110 27.24 -14.05 -8.37
CA LEU A 110 27.63 -14.78 -9.59
C LEU A 110 28.45 -13.89 -10.54
N VAL A 111 28.02 -12.63 -10.71
CA VAL A 111 28.75 -11.64 -11.51
C VAL A 111 30.14 -11.37 -10.90
N ALA A 112 30.22 -11.10 -9.60
CA ALA A 112 31.48 -10.86 -8.90
C ALA A 112 32.43 -12.06 -9.00
N ARG A 113 31.91 -13.28 -8.76
CA ARG A 113 32.70 -14.52 -8.78
C ARG A 113 33.23 -14.87 -10.17
N SER A 114 32.58 -14.39 -11.23
CA SER A 114 33.11 -14.45 -12.60
C SER A 114 34.22 -13.42 -12.91
N GLY A 115 34.61 -12.60 -11.93
CA GLY A 115 35.63 -11.56 -12.08
C GLY A 115 35.09 -10.20 -12.56
N ARG A 116 33.77 -9.99 -12.54
CA ARG A 116 33.10 -8.79 -13.07
C ARG A 116 32.54 -7.87 -11.97
N LEU A 117 33.36 -7.62 -10.94
CA LEU A 117 33.01 -6.72 -9.84
C LEU A 117 32.66 -5.30 -10.36
N ASP A 118 33.23 -4.88 -11.50
CA ASP A 118 32.93 -3.61 -12.15
C ASP A 118 31.43 -3.43 -12.50
N ILE A 119 30.73 -4.52 -12.83
CA ILE A 119 29.29 -4.52 -13.09
C ILE A 119 28.52 -4.35 -11.79
N VAL A 120 28.92 -5.10 -10.76
CA VAL A 120 28.29 -5.08 -9.43
C VAL A 120 28.40 -3.71 -8.81
N ASP A 121 29.58 -3.11 -8.83
CA ASP A 121 29.83 -1.79 -8.24
C ASP A 121 29.10 -0.69 -9.01
N GLY A 122 29.00 -0.82 -10.34
CA GLY A 122 28.17 0.06 -11.16
C GLY A 122 26.71 0.03 -10.75
N ILE A 123 26.09 -1.16 -10.73
CA ILE A 123 24.67 -1.33 -10.37
C ILE A 123 24.42 -0.93 -8.91
N ALA A 124 25.28 -1.33 -7.97
CA ALA A 124 25.12 -0.96 -6.56
C ALA A 124 25.23 0.56 -6.34
N LYS A 125 25.88 1.30 -7.23
CA LYS A 125 25.97 2.76 -7.18
C LYS A 125 24.76 3.46 -7.80
N THR A 126 24.25 2.98 -8.92
CA THR A 126 23.19 3.67 -9.69
C THR A 126 21.80 3.14 -9.37
N ASP A 127 21.67 1.82 -9.19
CA ASP A 127 20.41 1.08 -9.22
C ASP A 127 20.40 -0.07 -8.20
N ASN A 128 20.87 0.17 -6.96
CA ASN A 128 21.07 -0.90 -5.96
C ASN A 128 19.77 -1.64 -5.56
N LEU A 129 18.60 -1.07 -5.87
CA LEU A 129 17.28 -1.64 -5.59
C LEU A 129 16.58 -2.13 -6.87
N ALA A 130 17.32 -2.32 -7.97
CA ALA A 130 16.74 -2.80 -9.22
C ALA A 130 16.50 -4.31 -9.22
N ARG A 131 15.45 -4.72 -9.94
CA ARG A 131 15.28 -6.10 -10.39
C ARG A 131 16.03 -6.31 -11.70
N ILE A 132 16.35 -7.56 -12.03
CA ILE A 132 17.05 -7.87 -13.29
C ILE A 132 16.32 -7.36 -14.54
N PRO A 133 14.98 -7.46 -14.66
CA PRO A 133 14.26 -6.87 -15.79
C PRO A 133 14.44 -5.35 -15.91
N ASP A 134 14.59 -4.63 -14.79
CA ASP A 134 14.81 -3.18 -14.79
C ASP A 134 16.20 -2.79 -15.34
N LEU A 135 17.12 -3.76 -15.40
CA LEU A 135 18.50 -3.60 -15.88
C LEU A 135 18.67 -4.07 -17.33
N ALA A 136 17.58 -4.28 -18.08
CA ALA A 136 17.61 -4.77 -19.46
C ALA A 136 18.51 -3.93 -20.38
N ASP A 137 18.54 -2.61 -20.16
CA ASP A 137 19.33 -1.66 -20.96
C ASP A 137 20.78 -1.52 -20.49
N ASN A 138 21.21 -2.25 -19.44
CA ASN A 138 22.59 -2.21 -18.98
C ASN A 138 23.50 -3.03 -19.92
N PRO A 139 24.35 -2.39 -20.75
CA PRO A 139 25.09 -3.09 -21.79
C PRO A 139 26.17 -4.01 -21.22
N LYS A 140 26.71 -3.71 -20.03
CA LYS A 140 27.71 -4.55 -19.39
C LYS A 140 27.08 -5.84 -18.84
N LEU A 141 25.92 -5.72 -18.20
CA LEU A 141 25.18 -6.87 -17.70
C LEU A 141 24.72 -7.75 -18.86
N TYR A 142 24.17 -7.17 -19.92
CA TYR A 142 23.71 -7.92 -21.09
C TYR A 142 24.86 -8.71 -21.76
N LYS A 143 26.01 -8.08 -21.99
CA LYS A 143 27.20 -8.76 -22.53
C LYS A 143 27.69 -9.88 -21.62
N TRP A 144 27.62 -9.68 -20.31
CA TRP A 144 28.00 -10.71 -19.35
C TRP A 144 27.03 -11.90 -19.41
N LEU A 145 25.72 -11.66 -19.43
CA LEU A 145 24.69 -12.68 -19.55
C LEU A 145 24.88 -13.56 -20.80
N ASP A 146 25.10 -12.94 -21.97
CA ASP A 146 25.43 -13.68 -23.20
C ASP A 146 26.70 -14.54 -23.00
N SER A 147 27.76 -13.96 -22.43
CA SER A 147 29.03 -14.68 -22.26
C SER A 147 28.91 -15.94 -21.37
N VAL A 148 28.01 -15.91 -20.39
CA VAL A 148 27.78 -17.05 -19.47
C VAL A 148 26.63 -17.96 -19.90
N GLY A 149 25.97 -17.68 -21.02
CA GLY A 149 24.87 -18.50 -21.53
C GLY A 149 23.60 -18.41 -20.68
N LEU A 150 23.29 -17.22 -20.15
CA LEU A 150 22.03 -16.91 -19.48
C LEU A 150 21.23 -15.90 -20.30
N THR A 151 19.92 -16.11 -20.38
CA THR A 151 18.97 -15.10 -20.85
C THR A 151 18.63 -14.12 -19.72
N LEU A 152 18.08 -12.95 -20.07
CA LEU A 152 17.57 -12.00 -19.08
C LEU A 152 16.45 -12.60 -18.21
N ALA A 153 15.58 -13.43 -18.80
CA ALA A 153 14.49 -14.09 -18.09
C ALA A 153 15.03 -15.09 -17.06
N GLU A 154 16.00 -15.93 -17.44
CA GLU A 154 16.67 -16.86 -16.52
C GLU A 154 17.41 -16.12 -15.40
N ALA A 155 18.11 -15.03 -15.72
CA ALA A 155 18.74 -14.19 -14.71
C ALA A 155 17.72 -13.56 -13.74
N ALA A 156 16.54 -13.18 -14.23
CA ALA A 156 15.46 -12.71 -13.37
C ALA A 156 14.92 -13.81 -12.45
N ARG A 157 14.88 -15.08 -12.89
CA ARG A 157 14.50 -16.22 -12.04
C ARG A 157 15.46 -16.44 -10.87
N ILE A 158 16.75 -16.11 -11.03
CA ILE A 158 17.73 -16.20 -9.94
C ILE A 158 17.38 -15.26 -8.79
N GLN A 159 16.75 -14.10 -9.05
CA GLN A 159 16.23 -13.28 -7.96
C GLN A 159 15.02 -13.97 -7.31
N PRO A 160 14.97 -14.08 -5.97
CA PRO A 160 13.78 -14.60 -5.30
C PRO A 160 12.60 -13.69 -5.55
N THR A 161 11.40 -14.25 -5.47
CA THR A 161 10.21 -13.42 -5.34
C THR A 161 10.36 -12.64 -4.04
N TYR A 162 10.46 -11.33 -4.17
CA TYR A 162 10.32 -10.41 -3.06
C TYR A 162 8.82 -10.24 -2.83
N GLN A 163 8.20 -11.32 -2.34
CA GLN A 163 6.94 -11.30 -1.64
C GLN A 163 7.24 -11.31 -0.14
N PRO A 164 6.39 -10.70 0.68
CA PRO A 164 6.53 -10.76 2.12
C PRO A 164 6.39 -12.23 2.57
N PRO A 165 7.12 -12.67 3.62
CA PRO A 165 7.14 -14.06 4.07
C PRO A 165 5.72 -14.63 4.30
N PRO A 166 5.43 -15.90 3.99
CA PRO A 166 4.16 -16.51 4.36
C PRO A 166 3.97 -16.42 5.89
N GLY A 167 2.94 -15.70 6.33
CA GLY A 167 2.70 -15.43 7.76
C GLY A 167 3.11 -14.04 8.24
N THR A 168 3.73 -13.20 7.40
CA THR A 168 3.59 -11.76 7.58
C THR A 168 2.15 -11.40 7.26
N VAL A 169 1.32 -11.41 8.30
CA VAL A 169 0.19 -10.50 8.37
C VAL A 169 0.86 -9.13 8.31
N PHE A 170 0.86 -8.49 7.13
CA PHE A 170 0.77 -7.05 7.18
C PHE A 170 -0.38 -6.81 8.13
N LYS A 171 -0.14 -6.11 9.23
CA LYS A 171 -1.25 -5.46 9.90
C LYS A 171 -1.74 -4.52 8.82
N GLU A 172 -2.65 -5.00 7.97
CA GLU A 172 -3.21 -4.18 6.94
C GLU A 172 -3.72 -3.00 7.74
N ASP A 173 -3.37 -1.79 7.32
CA ASP A 173 -4.17 -0.63 7.62
C ASP A 173 -5.55 -0.83 6.93
N ALA A 174 -6.17 -1.98 7.11
CA ALA A 174 -7.46 -2.37 6.62
C ALA A 174 -8.46 -1.87 7.64
N VAL A 175 -9.32 -1.02 7.15
CA VAL A 175 -10.57 -0.68 7.78
C VAL A 175 -11.40 -1.97 7.78
N SER A 176 -11.91 -2.39 8.95
CA SER A 176 -12.79 -3.56 9.04
C SER A 176 -13.89 -3.48 7.98
N ALA A 177 -14.15 -4.55 7.22
CA ALA A 177 -15.16 -4.54 6.15
C ALA A 177 -16.53 -4.06 6.66
N THR A 178 -16.87 -4.40 7.90
CA THR A 178 -18.09 -3.92 8.57
C THR A 178 -18.05 -2.40 8.78
N PHE A 179 -16.93 -1.86 9.27
CA PHE A 179 -16.78 -0.42 9.49
C PHE A 179 -16.72 0.36 8.17
N ALA A 180 -16.02 -0.17 7.15
CA ALA A 180 -15.99 0.42 5.82
C ALA A 180 -17.40 0.48 5.21
N LEU A 181 -18.17 -0.60 5.30
CA LEU A 181 -19.54 -0.64 4.80
C LEU A 181 -20.47 0.31 5.57
N THR A 182 -20.38 0.36 6.90
CA THR A 182 -21.22 1.26 7.70
C THR A 182 -20.86 2.73 7.47
N SER A 183 -19.57 3.05 7.34
CA SER A 183 -19.09 4.40 6.98
C SER A 183 -19.63 4.84 5.63
N ILE A 184 -19.52 4.00 4.59
CA ILE A 184 -20.05 4.31 3.24
C ILE A 184 -21.55 4.63 3.29
N LEU A 185 -22.33 3.80 3.99
CA LEU A 185 -23.78 4.00 4.10
C LEU A 185 -24.12 5.27 4.90
N ALA A 186 -23.44 5.50 6.04
CA ALA A 186 -23.67 6.66 6.89
C ALA A 186 -23.27 7.97 6.19
N SER A 187 -22.12 7.98 5.53
CA SER A 187 -21.63 9.11 4.74
C SER A 187 -22.52 9.38 3.53
N GLY A 188 -22.94 8.35 2.81
CA GLY A 188 -23.88 8.47 1.68
C GLY A 188 -25.24 9.06 2.11
N ALA A 189 -25.80 8.58 3.22
CA ALA A 189 -27.04 9.12 3.78
C ALA A 189 -26.87 10.58 4.25
N SER A 190 -25.75 10.92 4.88
CA SER A 190 -25.45 12.27 5.36
C SER A 190 -25.32 13.27 4.20
N ILE A 191 -24.62 12.89 3.13
CA ILE A 191 -24.49 13.70 1.91
C ILE A 191 -25.87 13.85 1.24
N GLY A 192 -26.62 12.75 1.06
CA GLY A 192 -27.94 12.77 0.43
C GLY A 192 -28.94 13.67 1.18
N THR A 193 -29.03 13.52 2.50
CA THR A 193 -29.89 14.37 3.34
C THR A 193 -29.41 15.83 3.35
N GLY A 194 -28.10 16.07 3.35
CA GLY A 194 -27.52 17.41 3.23
C GLY A 194 -27.91 18.10 1.91
N VAL A 195 -27.73 17.42 0.77
CA VAL A 195 -28.10 17.93 -0.56
C VAL A 195 -29.60 18.23 -0.63
N LEU A 196 -30.46 17.33 -0.14
CA LEU A 196 -31.90 17.54 -0.11
C LEU A 196 -32.31 18.71 0.79
N ASN A 197 -31.65 18.89 1.94
CA ASN A 197 -31.88 20.03 2.82
C ASN A 197 -31.44 21.36 2.22
N LEU A 198 -30.36 21.36 1.43
CA LEU A 198 -29.90 22.55 0.71
C LEU A 198 -30.85 22.92 -0.43
N ALA A 199 -31.30 21.93 -1.22
CA ALA A 199 -32.19 22.15 -2.36
C ALA A 199 -33.63 22.49 -1.96
N HIS A 200 -34.17 21.78 -0.96
CA HIS A 200 -35.57 21.86 -0.59
C HIS A 200 -35.74 21.78 0.95
N PRO A 201 -35.41 22.87 1.66
CA PRO A 201 -35.42 22.90 3.12
C PRO A 201 -36.84 22.66 3.66
N SER A 202 -36.94 21.86 4.72
CA SER A 202 -38.19 21.65 5.44
C SER A 202 -37.91 21.16 6.85
N THR A 203 -38.86 21.36 7.77
CA THR A 203 -38.70 20.94 9.17
C THR A 203 -38.41 19.44 9.28
N GLY A 204 -39.12 18.60 8.51
CA GLY A 204 -38.93 17.14 8.52
C GLY A 204 -37.55 16.72 7.99
N ARG A 205 -37.07 17.36 6.92
CA ARG A 205 -35.74 17.07 6.35
C ARG A 205 -34.61 17.61 7.24
N GLY A 206 -34.84 18.72 7.93
CA GLY A 206 -33.91 19.27 8.93
C GLY A 206 -33.65 18.27 10.05
N TRP A 207 -34.72 17.69 10.63
CA TRP A 207 -34.59 16.62 11.62
C TRP A 207 -33.93 15.36 11.06
N ALA A 208 -34.27 14.93 9.85
CA ALA A 208 -33.61 13.79 9.21
C ALA A 208 -32.10 14.02 9.04
N GLY A 209 -31.69 15.21 8.60
CA GLY A 209 -30.27 15.59 8.50
C GLY A 209 -29.57 15.62 9.85
N LEU A 210 -30.27 16.04 10.93
CA LEU A 210 -29.72 16.00 12.28
C LEU A 210 -29.43 14.58 12.76
N PHE A 211 -30.40 13.66 12.65
CA PHE A 211 -30.24 12.28 13.10
C PHE A 211 -29.18 11.53 12.31
N VAL A 212 -29.19 11.69 10.97
CA VAL A 212 -28.22 11.02 10.11
C VAL A 212 -26.82 11.58 10.34
N GLY A 213 -26.68 12.90 10.43
CA GLY A 213 -25.39 13.55 10.68
C GLY A 213 -24.81 13.22 12.06
N ALA A 214 -25.63 13.20 13.12
CA ALA A 214 -25.20 12.78 14.45
C ALA A 214 -24.73 11.32 14.46
N SER A 215 -25.44 10.43 13.76
CA SER A 215 -25.10 9.00 13.71
C SER A 215 -23.78 8.75 12.98
N ALA A 216 -23.55 9.43 11.85
CA ALA A 216 -22.27 9.35 11.13
C ALA A 216 -21.11 9.88 11.98
N ALA A 217 -21.30 11.03 12.64
CA ALA A 217 -20.27 11.58 13.51
C ALA A 217 -19.96 10.67 14.72
N ALA A 218 -20.99 10.10 15.35
CA ALA A 218 -20.82 9.16 16.45
C ALA A 218 -20.11 7.86 16.02
N LEU A 219 -20.43 7.35 14.81
CA LEU A 219 -19.75 6.20 14.23
C LEU A 219 -18.26 6.48 14.04
N GLY A 220 -17.90 7.67 13.54
CA GLY A 220 -16.51 8.11 13.43
C GLY A 220 -15.82 8.23 14.78
N VAL A 221 -16.45 8.91 15.77
CA VAL A 221 -15.89 9.04 17.13
C VAL A 221 -15.60 7.68 17.77
N ALA A 222 -16.50 6.71 17.62
CA ALA A 222 -16.32 5.37 18.17
C ALA A 222 -15.12 4.60 17.60
N HIS A 223 -14.58 5.04 16.45
CA HIS A 223 -13.47 4.39 15.75
C HIS A 223 -12.21 5.28 15.65
N LEU A 224 -12.20 6.44 16.32
CA LEU A 224 -11.03 7.34 16.33
C LEU A 224 -9.81 6.75 17.04
N ASP A 225 -10.03 5.93 18.08
CA ASP A 225 -8.96 5.26 18.84
C ASP A 225 -8.55 3.91 18.22
N GLY A 226 -8.94 3.68 16.96
CA GLY A 226 -8.64 2.45 16.23
C GLY A 226 -7.14 2.23 16.03
N SER A 227 -6.72 0.97 16.11
CA SER A 227 -5.29 0.59 16.10
C SER A 227 -4.53 0.79 14.77
N SER A 228 -5.14 1.41 13.75
CA SER A 228 -4.57 1.61 12.41
C SER A 228 -4.82 3.03 11.86
N ALA A 229 -3.85 3.56 11.11
CA ALA A 229 -3.91 4.92 10.57
C ALA A 229 -5.04 5.10 9.54
N ALA A 230 -5.39 4.05 8.80
CA ALA A 230 -6.51 4.09 7.87
C ALA A 230 -7.88 4.15 8.57
N THR A 231 -8.05 3.43 9.69
CA THR A 231 -9.28 3.51 10.49
C THR A 231 -9.48 4.92 11.02
N ALA A 232 -8.42 5.55 11.53
CA ALA A 232 -8.46 6.94 11.97
C ALA A 232 -8.84 7.92 10.84
N ARG A 233 -8.34 7.72 9.61
CA ARG A 233 -8.70 8.57 8.46
C ARG A 233 -10.18 8.45 8.08
N VAL A 234 -10.73 7.24 8.03
CA VAL A 234 -12.16 7.02 7.74
C VAL A 234 -13.04 7.56 8.86
N ALA A 235 -12.64 7.35 10.12
CA ALA A 235 -13.32 7.91 11.29
C ALA A 235 -13.36 9.44 11.26
N ILE A 236 -12.25 10.11 10.93
CA ILE A 236 -12.20 11.57 10.77
C ILE A 236 -13.13 12.02 9.63
N ALA A 237 -13.16 11.30 8.51
CA ALA A 237 -14.04 11.62 7.39
C ALA A 237 -15.53 11.55 7.78
N ASP A 238 -15.95 10.50 8.50
CA ASP A 238 -17.33 10.34 8.99
C ASP A 238 -17.72 11.46 9.98
N ILE A 239 -16.79 11.89 10.83
CA ILE A 239 -17.01 13.04 11.73
C ILE A 239 -17.24 14.33 10.95
N LEU A 240 -16.41 14.59 9.93
CA LEU A 240 -16.54 15.80 9.12
C LEU A 240 -17.84 15.79 8.31
N ILE A 241 -18.17 14.67 7.67
CA ILE A 241 -19.39 14.51 6.86
C ILE A 241 -20.63 14.61 7.75
N GLY A 242 -20.64 13.92 8.90
CA GLY A 242 -21.71 13.98 9.87
C GLY A 242 -21.89 15.39 10.45
N GLY A 243 -20.79 16.06 10.79
CA GLY A 243 -20.78 17.45 11.26
C GLY A 243 -21.35 18.44 10.24
N ALA A 244 -21.00 18.29 8.95
CA ALA A 244 -21.56 19.11 7.88
C ALA A 244 -23.08 18.90 7.73
N ALA A 245 -23.54 17.64 7.78
CA ALA A 245 -24.96 17.31 7.71
C ALA A 245 -25.75 17.88 8.91
N LEU A 246 -25.17 17.87 10.11
CA LEU A 246 -25.74 18.52 11.30
C LEU A 246 -25.95 20.02 11.06
N VAL A 247 -24.92 20.73 10.60
CA VAL A 247 -24.99 22.18 10.35
C VAL A 247 -26.06 22.51 9.32
N VAL A 248 -26.14 21.74 8.23
CA VAL A 248 -27.16 21.90 7.19
C VAL A 248 -28.56 21.60 7.74
N GLY A 249 -28.71 20.57 8.59
CA GLY A 249 -29.96 20.24 9.27
C GLY A 249 -30.45 21.37 10.19
N VAL A 250 -29.58 21.91 11.04
CA VAL A 250 -29.87 23.08 11.89
C VAL A 250 -30.31 24.27 11.05
N ARG A 251 -29.57 24.59 9.98
CA ARG A 251 -29.90 25.69 9.08
C ARG A 251 -31.28 25.51 8.43
N SER A 252 -31.64 24.29 8.07
CA SER A 252 -32.96 23.95 7.50
C SER A 252 -34.10 24.18 8.51
N LEU A 253 -33.85 23.91 9.81
CA LEU A 253 -34.82 24.17 10.89
C LEU A 253 -34.97 25.66 11.22
N LEU A 254 -33.89 26.43 11.13
CA LEU A 254 -33.88 27.86 11.44
C LEU A 254 -34.43 28.74 10.30
N ARG A 255 -34.68 28.19 9.11
CA ARG A 255 -35.26 28.97 8.01
C ARG A 255 -36.72 29.31 8.32
N PRO A 256 -37.12 30.60 8.26
CA PRO A 256 -38.48 31.00 8.55
C PRO A 256 -39.46 30.34 7.59
N ARG A 257 -40.58 29.83 8.13
CA ARG A 257 -41.68 29.29 7.31
C ARG A 257 -42.27 30.43 6.50
N VAL A 258 -42.06 30.44 5.19
CA VAL A 258 -42.89 31.25 4.29
C VAL A 258 -44.30 30.67 4.35
N PRO A 259 -45.32 31.41 4.82
CA PRO A 259 -46.69 30.94 4.80
C PRO A 259 -47.10 30.65 3.36
N LYS A 260 -47.72 29.48 3.11
CA LYS A 260 -48.31 29.22 1.80
C LYS A 260 -49.41 30.27 1.55
N PRO A 261 -49.38 31.03 0.44
CA PRO A 261 -50.49 31.89 0.08
C PRO A 261 -51.76 31.06 -0.07
N GLY A 262 -52.87 31.58 0.46
CA GLY A 262 -54.19 30.98 0.33
C GLY A 262 -54.56 30.72 -1.13
N THR A 263 -55.30 29.63 -1.32
CA THR A 263 -55.80 29.07 -2.59
C THR A 263 -56.31 30.11 -3.60
N SER A 264 -55.79 30.08 -4.85
CA SER A 264 -56.56 29.95 -6.11
C SER A 264 -55.76 30.34 -7.36
N ARG A 265 -54.98 29.40 -7.91
CA ARG A 265 -54.84 29.24 -9.37
C ARG A 265 -54.21 27.88 -9.66
N ARG A 266 -54.84 27.11 -10.54
CA ARG A 266 -54.24 25.91 -11.13
C ARG A 266 -53.17 26.40 -12.11
N GLU A 267 -51.96 26.64 -11.63
CA GLU A 267 -50.79 26.78 -12.49
C GLU A 267 -50.26 25.37 -12.75
N GLU A 268 -50.32 24.96 -14.01
CA GLU A 268 -49.66 23.76 -14.51
C GLU A 268 -48.17 23.87 -14.18
N SER A 269 -47.73 23.03 -13.24
CA SER A 269 -46.31 22.95 -12.88
C SER A 269 -45.60 22.20 -14.00
N PRO A 270 -44.50 22.74 -14.57
CA PRO A 270 -43.78 22.06 -15.62
C PRO A 270 -43.29 20.71 -15.09
N GLN A 271 -43.77 19.63 -15.71
CA GLN A 271 -43.35 18.29 -15.35
C GLN A 271 -42.05 17.98 -16.06
N VAL A 272 -41.00 17.76 -15.27
CA VAL A 272 -39.71 17.29 -15.76
C VAL A 272 -39.69 15.79 -15.56
N GLN A 273 -39.72 15.04 -16.66
CA GLN A 273 -39.67 13.58 -16.64
C GLN A 273 -38.30 13.12 -17.14
N LEU A 274 -37.67 12.23 -16.36
CA LEU A 274 -36.38 11.62 -16.67
C LEU A 274 -36.63 10.18 -17.11
N SER A 275 -36.37 9.90 -18.38
CA SER A 275 -36.50 8.54 -18.92
C SER A 275 -35.12 7.99 -19.30
N PRO A 276 -34.79 6.75 -18.91
CA PRO A 276 -33.56 6.10 -19.36
C PRO A 276 -33.64 5.85 -20.87
N LEU A 277 -32.63 6.31 -21.61
CA LEU A 277 -32.55 6.17 -23.06
C LEU A 277 -31.34 5.29 -23.41
N LEU A 278 -31.60 4.18 -24.10
CA LEU A 278 -30.56 3.32 -24.67
C LEU A 278 -30.20 3.83 -26.06
N LEU A 279 -29.05 4.50 -26.17
CA LEU A 279 -28.50 4.96 -27.44
C LEU A 279 -27.47 3.95 -27.93
N SER A 280 -27.81 3.26 -29.02
CA SER A 280 -26.89 2.42 -29.77
C SER A 280 -26.39 3.21 -30.98
N ARG A 281 -25.17 3.75 -30.87
CA ARG A 281 -24.49 4.40 -31.99
C ARG A 281 -23.23 3.59 -32.31
N ARG A 282 -23.24 2.93 -33.47
CA ARG A 282 -22.08 2.28 -34.08
C ARG A 282 -21.38 1.24 -33.17
N GLY A 283 -22.14 0.30 -32.63
CA GLY A 283 -21.60 -0.93 -32.02
C GLY A 283 -21.25 -0.88 -30.53
N SER A 284 -21.55 0.22 -29.84
CA SER A 284 -21.38 0.31 -28.37
C SER A 284 -22.70 0.75 -27.73
N PRO A 285 -23.33 -0.04 -26.84
CA PRO A 285 -24.47 0.43 -26.08
C PRO A 285 -24.00 1.49 -25.07
N SER A 286 -24.58 2.69 -25.14
CA SER A 286 -24.36 3.75 -24.15
C SER A 286 -25.68 4.06 -23.45
N LEU A 287 -25.66 4.10 -22.11
CA LEU A 287 -26.79 4.50 -21.29
C LEU A 287 -26.81 6.03 -21.20
N GLY A 288 -27.87 6.66 -21.67
CA GLY A 288 -28.12 8.09 -21.52
C GLY A 288 -29.39 8.36 -20.70
N LEU A 289 -29.52 9.57 -20.18
CA LEU A 289 -30.76 10.07 -19.59
C LEU A 289 -31.26 11.22 -20.45
N MET A 290 -32.50 11.10 -20.92
CA MET A 290 -33.16 12.16 -21.68
C MET A 290 -34.05 12.95 -20.72
N LEU A 291 -33.85 14.27 -20.69
CA LEU A 291 -34.65 15.20 -19.91
C LEU A 291 -35.68 15.84 -20.84
N GLN A 292 -36.96 15.59 -20.58
CA GLN A 292 -38.04 16.21 -21.32
C GLN A 292 -38.81 17.13 -20.38
N ALA A 293 -38.90 18.41 -20.76
CA ALA A 293 -39.66 19.42 -20.04
C ALA A 293 -40.80 19.90 -20.94
N SER A 294 -42.03 19.76 -20.45
CA SER A 294 -43.23 20.30 -21.09
C SER A 294 -43.63 21.56 -20.31
N PHE A 295 -43.79 22.68 -21.03
CA PHE A 295 -44.23 23.97 -20.49
C PHE A 295 -45.73 24.12 -20.65
#